data_AF-A0A1Q4DHD1-F1
#
_entry.id   AF-A0A1Q4DHD1-F1
#
_cell.length_a   1.000
_cell.length_b   1.000
_cell.length_c   1.000
_cell.angle_alpha   90.00
_cell.angle_beta   90.00
_cell.angle_gamma   90.00
#
_symmetry.space_group_name_H-M   'P 1'
#
loop_
_entity.id
_entity.type
_entity.pdbx_description
1 polymer ?
#
loop_
_entity_poly.entity_id
_entity_poly.type
_entity_poly.pdbx_seq_one_letter_code
_entity_poly.pdbx_strand_id
1 'polypeptide(L)'
;MDFGAVFANPLCAPGPALALLARLGLPGLVGAPDALLDVTPLRTRAGELFEPERLTANVDAGNVDSVAVAATVCPPARSAARTRLFVQGAPPQRPLHSYVDVIRTPLGLDHLLASAAIPMLFPPVHVADPPEAAGCYVDGGVRMNAPLGAALAMDVERLVVVSGHSVEPPPVPPGPPDIAAAAAVSVRAVLADALGDDLQSLHRKNIRGYHETVPYLLVAPRDGELAELAAESFRPSGPYWTIGKLLDPLGSGAGRDELLSLILFQHEYARRQVECGRRDARTALAAGWMR
;
A
#
# COMPACT_ATOMS: atom_id res chain seq x y z
N MET A 1 20.85 8.62 -5.97
CA MET A 1 19.54 8.11 -6.42
C MET A 1 18.60 9.30 -6.53
N ASP A 2 18.07 9.58 -7.72
CA ASP A 2 17.12 10.69 -7.93
C ASP A 2 15.74 10.14 -8.28
N PHE A 3 14.94 9.89 -7.24
CA PHE A 3 13.53 9.51 -7.38
C PHE A 3 12.63 10.69 -7.77
N GLY A 4 13.17 11.91 -7.87
CA GLY A 4 12.35 13.07 -8.05
C GLY A 4 11.84 13.26 -9.47
N ALA A 5 12.35 12.49 -10.44
CA ALA A 5 11.77 12.41 -11.78
C ALA A 5 10.26 12.05 -11.77
N VAL A 6 9.76 11.41 -10.70
CA VAL A 6 8.33 11.10 -10.52
C VAL A 6 7.45 12.37 -10.49
N PHE A 7 8.03 13.51 -10.11
CA PHE A 7 7.35 14.81 -10.02
C PHE A 7 7.55 15.68 -11.27
N ALA A 8 8.15 15.14 -12.34
CA ALA A 8 8.36 15.87 -13.59
C ALA A 8 7.07 16.05 -14.42
N ASN A 9 5.94 15.49 -13.98
CA ASN A 9 4.66 15.61 -14.67
C ASN A 9 4.20 17.09 -14.75
N PRO A 10 3.79 17.59 -15.94
CA PRO A 10 3.30 18.97 -16.11
C PRO A 10 2.10 19.34 -15.21
N LEU A 11 1.40 18.38 -14.62
CA LEU A 11 0.34 18.60 -13.64
C LEU A 11 0.85 19.15 -12.28
N CYS A 12 2.14 18.98 -11.97
CA CYS A 12 2.80 19.55 -10.79
C CYS A 12 3.34 20.99 -11.01
N ALA A 13 3.08 21.60 -12.17
CA ALA A 13 3.38 23.01 -12.45
C ALA A 13 2.64 23.96 -11.47
N PRO A 14 3.03 25.23 -11.30
CA PRO A 14 2.45 26.11 -10.27
C PRO A 14 1.01 26.60 -10.52
N GLY A 15 0.29 26.01 -11.47
CA GLY A 15 -1.08 26.39 -11.88
C GLY A 15 -2.20 25.36 -11.62
N PRO A 16 -1.97 24.03 -11.63
CA PRO A 16 -3.05 23.04 -11.53
C PRO A 16 -3.41 22.58 -10.10
N ALA A 17 -2.65 22.90 -9.06
CA ALA A 17 -2.95 22.43 -7.70
C ALA A 17 -4.32 22.93 -7.18
N LEU A 18 -4.65 24.20 -7.47
CA LEU A 18 -5.98 24.78 -7.20
C LEU A 18 -7.06 24.20 -8.13
N ALA A 19 -6.71 23.90 -9.38
CA ALA A 19 -7.61 23.25 -10.33
C ALA A 19 -7.92 21.79 -9.94
N LEU A 20 -6.98 21.10 -9.29
CA LEU A 20 -7.13 19.73 -8.81
C LEU A 20 -8.05 19.68 -7.58
N LEU A 21 -7.85 20.59 -6.61
CA LEU A 21 -8.76 20.76 -5.47
C LEU A 21 -10.16 21.20 -5.94
N ALA A 22 -10.26 22.09 -6.92
CA ALA A 22 -11.54 22.48 -7.52
C ALA A 22 -12.22 21.35 -8.33
N ARG A 23 -11.44 20.38 -8.84
CA ARG A 23 -11.94 19.23 -9.62
C ARG A 23 -12.36 18.03 -8.77
N LEU A 24 -11.86 17.91 -7.55
CA LEU A 24 -12.29 16.89 -6.57
C LEU A 24 -13.71 17.18 -6.01
N GLY A 25 -14.24 18.38 -6.21
CA GLY A 25 -15.55 18.82 -5.69
C GLY A 25 -16.69 18.99 -6.71
N LEU A 26 -16.49 18.71 -8.00
CA LEU A 26 -17.51 18.95 -9.04
C LEU A 26 -17.70 17.73 -9.96
N PRO A 27 -18.89 17.09 -9.98
CA PRO A 27 -19.19 16.01 -10.91
C PRO A 27 -19.44 16.60 -12.31
N GLY A 28 -18.63 16.21 -13.31
CA GLY A 28 -18.96 16.48 -14.72
C GLY A 28 -17.84 16.89 -15.67
N LEU A 29 -16.56 16.85 -15.30
CA LEU A 29 -15.48 17.17 -16.25
C LEU A 29 -14.91 15.91 -16.93
N VAL A 30 -15.29 15.75 -18.20
CA VAL A 30 -14.66 14.84 -19.16
C VAL A 30 -13.19 15.21 -19.33
N GLY A 31 -12.29 14.23 -19.19
CA GLY A 31 -10.84 14.39 -19.43
C GLY A 31 -9.95 14.51 -18.19
N ALA A 32 -10.21 13.75 -17.12
CA ALA A 32 -9.26 13.59 -16.02
C ALA A 32 -8.01 12.84 -16.52
N PRO A 33 -6.78 13.25 -16.14
CA PRO A 33 -5.58 12.45 -16.37
C PRO A 33 -5.64 11.16 -15.54
N ASP A 34 -5.07 10.07 -16.07
CA ASP A 34 -5.13 8.74 -15.43
C ASP A 34 -4.36 8.66 -14.09
N ALA A 35 -3.48 9.63 -13.79
CA ALA A 35 -2.75 9.74 -12.51
C ALA A 35 -2.20 11.15 -12.22
N LEU A 36 -1.90 11.42 -10.95
CA LEU A 36 -1.27 12.67 -10.48
C LEU A 36 0.26 12.71 -10.67
N LEU A 37 0.92 11.55 -10.62
CA LEU A 37 2.38 11.42 -10.69
C LEU A 37 2.82 10.65 -11.93
N ASP A 38 4.01 10.98 -12.47
CA ASP A 38 4.64 10.16 -13.50
C ASP A 38 5.38 8.98 -12.84
N VAL A 39 4.79 7.79 -12.92
CA VAL A 39 5.35 6.58 -12.30
C VAL A 39 6.39 5.87 -13.18
N THR A 40 6.74 6.39 -14.35
CA THR A 40 7.72 5.79 -15.26
C THR A 40 9.08 5.50 -14.59
N PRO A 41 9.64 6.41 -13.75
CA PRO A 41 10.90 6.13 -13.05
C PRO A 41 10.77 4.99 -12.04
N LEU A 42 9.62 4.90 -11.34
CA LEU A 42 9.34 3.83 -10.40
C LEU A 42 9.23 2.48 -11.14
N ARG A 43 8.51 2.44 -12.27
CA ARG A 43 8.40 1.25 -13.12
C ARG A 43 9.75 0.77 -13.63
N THR A 44 10.57 1.69 -14.14
CA THR A 44 11.92 1.38 -14.63
C THR A 44 12.77 0.78 -13.51
N ARG A 45 12.78 1.43 -12.34
CA ARG A 45 13.57 0.96 -11.20
C ARG A 45 13.08 -0.38 -10.65
N ALA A 46 11.77 -0.58 -10.57
CA ALA A 46 11.20 -1.85 -10.16
C ALA A 46 11.58 -2.98 -11.14
N GLY A 47 11.61 -2.70 -12.45
CA GLY A 47 12.09 -3.65 -13.46
C GLY A 47 13.57 -3.97 -13.39
N GLU A 48 14.41 -3.04 -12.92
CA GLU A 48 15.84 -3.30 -12.67
C GLU A 48 16.09 -4.15 -11.42
N LEU A 49 15.20 -4.09 -10.44
CA LEU A 49 15.36 -4.76 -9.14
C LEU A 49 14.65 -6.11 -9.07
N PHE A 50 13.55 -6.27 -9.81
CA PHE A 50 12.75 -7.48 -9.77
C PHE A 50 13.26 -8.49 -10.79
N GLU A 51 13.70 -9.64 -10.30
CA GLU A 51 14.22 -10.76 -11.09
C GLU A 51 13.22 -11.94 -11.05
N PRO A 52 12.22 -11.99 -11.97
CA PRO A 52 11.15 -12.99 -11.94
C PRO A 52 11.65 -14.43 -12.12
N GLU A 53 12.76 -14.62 -12.84
CA GLU A 53 13.38 -15.92 -13.03
C GLU A 53 13.96 -16.45 -11.71
N ARG A 54 14.52 -15.57 -10.87
CA ARG A 54 15.01 -15.94 -9.54
C ARG A 54 13.88 -16.31 -8.60
N LEU A 55 12.76 -15.59 -8.67
CA LEU A 55 11.56 -15.96 -7.91
C LEU A 55 11.09 -17.36 -8.31
N THR A 56 10.95 -17.59 -9.63
CA THR A 56 10.55 -18.90 -10.18
C THR A 56 11.49 -20.01 -9.74
N ALA A 57 12.81 -19.81 -9.87
CA ALA A 57 13.79 -20.80 -9.45
C ALA A 57 13.71 -21.12 -7.94
N ASN A 58 13.42 -20.14 -7.08
CA ASN A 58 13.26 -20.39 -5.64
C ASN A 58 11.99 -21.17 -5.31
N VAL A 59 10.90 -20.91 -6.03
CA VAL A 59 9.65 -21.66 -5.87
C VAL A 59 9.81 -23.08 -6.37
N ASP A 60 10.39 -23.28 -7.56
CA ASP A 60 10.61 -24.61 -8.15
C ASP A 60 11.59 -25.46 -7.32
N ALA A 61 12.57 -24.83 -6.68
CA ALA A 61 13.50 -25.50 -5.76
C ALA A 61 12.91 -25.79 -4.38
N GLY A 62 11.71 -25.29 -4.04
CA GLY A 62 11.10 -25.42 -2.72
C GLY A 62 11.78 -24.58 -1.63
N ASN A 63 12.56 -23.56 -1.98
CA ASN A 63 13.10 -22.59 -1.02
C ASN A 63 12.01 -21.64 -0.50
N VAL A 64 10.97 -21.44 -1.32
CA VAL A 64 9.78 -20.65 -1.00
C VAL A 64 8.58 -21.43 -1.49
N ASP A 65 7.66 -21.80 -0.61
CA ASP A 65 6.49 -22.61 -0.99
C ASP A 65 5.52 -21.85 -1.90
N SER A 66 5.33 -20.55 -1.63
CA SER A 66 4.38 -19.72 -2.35
C SER A 66 4.66 -18.24 -2.17
N VAL A 67 4.41 -17.46 -3.22
CA VAL A 67 4.34 -16.00 -3.17
C VAL A 67 3.00 -15.56 -3.74
N ALA A 68 2.32 -14.66 -3.05
CA ALA A 68 1.03 -14.14 -3.44
C ALA A 68 1.02 -12.61 -3.50
N VAL A 69 0.43 -12.05 -4.54
CA VAL A 69 0.31 -10.60 -4.78
C VAL A 69 -1.17 -10.28 -4.98
N ALA A 70 -1.69 -9.33 -4.21
CA ALA A 70 -3.10 -8.94 -4.26
C ALA A 70 -3.28 -7.66 -5.06
N ALA A 71 -4.19 -7.65 -6.02
CA ALA A 71 -4.59 -6.44 -6.73
C ALA A 71 -6.10 -6.40 -6.93
N THR A 72 -6.67 -5.20 -6.96
CA THR A 72 -8.11 -5.02 -7.17
C THR A 72 -8.38 -4.79 -8.65
N VAL A 73 -9.16 -5.67 -9.29
CA VAL A 73 -9.54 -5.47 -10.69
C VAL A 73 -10.56 -4.34 -10.79
N CYS A 74 -10.31 -3.40 -11.70
CA CYS A 74 -11.22 -2.34 -12.09
C CYS A 74 -12.01 -2.79 -13.32
N PRO A 75 -13.23 -3.33 -13.16
CA PRO A 75 -14.00 -3.77 -14.30
C PRO A 75 -14.50 -2.57 -15.12
N PRO A 76 -14.59 -2.70 -16.46
CA PRO A 76 -15.40 -1.78 -17.25
C PRO A 76 -16.85 -1.83 -16.74
N ALA A 77 -17.52 -0.67 -16.74
CA ALA A 77 -18.74 -0.37 -15.99
C ALA A 77 -19.77 -1.53 -15.83
N ARG A 78 -20.43 -1.57 -14.66
CA ARG A 78 -21.52 -2.49 -14.24
C ARG A 78 -21.12 -3.83 -13.60
N SER A 79 -19.85 -4.03 -13.26
CA SER A 79 -19.43 -5.18 -12.42
C SER A 79 -18.85 -4.71 -11.09
N ALA A 80 -19.05 -5.51 -10.05
CA ALA A 80 -18.42 -5.26 -8.75
C ALA A 80 -16.90 -5.47 -8.85
N ALA A 81 -16.12 -4.59 -8.21
CA ALA A 81 -14.69 -4.79 -8.07
C ALA A 81 -14.42 -6.07 -7.25
N ARG A 82 -13.43 -6.85 -7.71
CA ARG A 82 -12.98 -8.09 -7.05
C ARG A 82 -11.49 -8.00 -6.78
N THR A 83 -11.02 -8.71 -5.77
CA THR A 83 -9.59 -8.83 -5.52
C THR A 83 -9.07 -10.06 -6.25
N ARG A 84 -8.05 -9.91 -7.08
CA ARG A 84 -7.28 -11.03 -7.62
C ARG A 84 -6.07 -11.26 -6.74
N LEU A 85 -5.94 -12.49 -6.25
CA LEU A 85 -4.75 -12.96 -5.56
C LEU A 85 -3.94 -13.76 -6.58
N PHE A 86 -2.93 -13.13 -7.16
CA PHE A 86 -1.99 -13.79 -8.06
C PHE A 86 -1.01 -14.62 -7.23
N VAL A 87 -0.96 -15.93 -7.47
CA VAL A 87 -0.19 -16.88 -6.66
C VAL A 87 0.79 -17.64 -7.54
N GLN A 88 2.06 -17.60 -7.17
CA GLN A 88 3.10 -18.46 -7.72
C GLN A 88 3.55 -19.44 -6.66
N GLY A 89 3.38 -20.74 -6.93
CA GLY A 89 3.68 -21.83 -6.00
C GLY A 89 2.42 -22.55 -5.49
N ALA A 90 2.45 -22.94 -4.21
CA ALA A 90 1.35 -23.63 -3.55
C ALA A 90 0.11 -22.71 -3.41
N PRO A 91 -1.10 -23.18 -3.78
CA PRO A 91 -2.31 -22.39 -3.64
C PRO A 91 -2.84 -22.39 -2.19
N PRO A 92 -3.73 -21.44 -1.84
CA PRO A 92 -4.46 -21.49 -0.57
C PRO A 92 -5.18 -22.82 -0.39
N GLN A 93 -5.08 -23.40 0.81
CA GLN A 93 -5.70 -24.66 1.20
C GLN A 93 -7.10 -24.47 1.81
N ARG A 94 -7.39 -23.27 2.33
CA ARG A 94 -8.69 -22.92 2.94
C ARG A 94 -9.46 -21.97 2.01
N PRO A 95 -10.80 -21.99 2.04
CA PRO A 95 -11.60 -21.09 1.22
C PRO A 95 -11.36 -19.63 1.61
N LEU A 96 -11.24 -18.78 0.60
CA LEU A 96 -11.15 -17.33 0.75
C LEU A 96 -12.53 -16.68 0.68
N HIS A 97 -12.59 -15.39 1.02
CA HIS A 97 -13.81 -14.61 0.87
C HIS A 97 -14.31 -14.66 -0.59
N SER A 98 -15.63 -14.73 -0.78
CA SER A 98 -16.28 -14.81 -2.10
C SER A 98 -15.97 -13.71 -3.11
N TYR A 99 -15.28 -12.63 -2.71
CA TYR A 99 -14.84 -11.53 -3.57
C TYR A 99 -13.35 -11.59 -3.91
N VAL A 100 -12.67 -12.68 -3.52
CA VAL A 100 -11.26 -12.94 -3.81
C VAL A 100 -11.19 -14.10 -4.78
N ASP A 101 -10.56 -13.88 -5.92
CA ASP A 101 -10.29 -14.92 -6.88
C ASP A 101 -8.80 -15.23 -6.90
N VAL A 102 -8.47 -16.51 -6.75
CA VAL A 102 -7.08 -16.99 -6.81
C VAL A 102 -6.70 -17.25 -8.25
N ILE A 103 -5.65 -16.59 -8.72
CA ILE A 103 -5.10 -16.76 -10.07
C ILE A 103 -3.71 -17.37 -9.93
N ARG A 104 -3.53 -18.60 -10.39
CA ARG A 104 -2.21 -19.25 -10.35
C ARG A 104 -1.42 -18.85 -11.60
N THR A 105 -0.30 -18.17 -11.42
CA THR A 105 0.51 -17.67 -12.54
C THR A 105 1.94 -17.38 -12.08
N PRO A 106 2.95 -17.45 -12.95
CA PRO A 106 4.22 -16.79 -12.72
C PRO A 106 4.00 -15.31 -12.44
N LEU A 107 4.59 -14.80 -11.36
CA LEU A 107 4.55 -13.41 -10.99
C LEU A 107 5.54 -12.62 -11.84
N GLY A 108 5.08 -11.43 -12.23
CA GLY A 108 5.76 -10.54 -13.15
C GLY A 108 5.74 -9.12 -12.60
N LEU A 109 6.49 -8.22 -13.23
CA LEU A 109 6.56 -6.82 -12.81
C LEU A 109 5.18 -6.15 -12.79
N ASP A 110 4.33 -6.43 -13.78
CA ASP A 110 3.00 -5.82 -13.87
C ASP A 110 2.09 -6.25 -12.71
N HIS A 111 2.24 -7.46 -12.18
CA HIS A 111 1.52 -7.91 -10.98
C HIS A 111 1.92 -7.09 -9.76
N LEU A 112 3.22 -6.80 -9.58
CA LEU A 112 3.73 -6.00 -8.48
C LEU A 112 3.29 -4.53 -8.60
N LEU A 113 3.40 -3.96 -9.80
CA LEU A 113 2.96 -2.59 -10.06
C LEU A 113 1.46 -2.43 -9.88
N ALA A 114 0.66 -3.42 -10.31
CA ALA A 114 -0.78 -3.45 -10.07
C ALA A 114 -1.13 -3.43 -8.58
N SER A 115 -0.45 -4.25 -7.77
CA SER A 115 -0.62 -4.25 -6.32
C SER A 115 -0.18 -2.95 -5.66
N ALA A 116 0.75 -2.21 -6.27
CA ALA A 116 1.22 -0.94 -5.75
C ALA A 116 0.45 0.27 -6.32
N ALA A 117 -0.48 0.09 -7.26
CA ALA A 117 -1.16 1.17 -7.99
C ALA A 117 -2.23 1.86 -7.14
N ILE A 118 -1.78 2.64 -6.16
CA ILE A 118 -2.61 3.40 -5.24
C ILE A 118 -3.54 4.35 -6.01
N PRO A 119 -4.88 4.25 -5.87
CA PRO A 119 -5.82 5.12 -6.56
C PRO A 119 -5.52 6.61 -6.33
N MET A 120 -5.78 7.42 -7.36
CA MET A 120 -5.48 8.86 -7.43
C MET A 120 -3.97 9.20 -7.53
N LEU A 121 -3.10 8.45 -6.87
CA LEU A 121 -1.65 8.71 -6.89
C LEU A 121 -0.97 8.08 -8.11
N PHE A 122 -1.29 6.83 -8.41
CA PHE A 122 -0.68 6.05 -9.48
C PHE A 122 -1.74 5.56 -10.49
N PRO A 123 -1.38 5.47 -11.78
CA PRO A 123 -2.31 5.04 -12.80
C PRO A 123 -2.63 3.56 -12.64
N PRO A 124 -3.85 3.12 -13.02
CA PRO A 124 -4.16 1.70 -13.12
C PRO A 124 -3.17 0.97 -14.03
N VAL A 125 -2.80 -0.25 -13.65
CA VAL A 125 -1.85 -1.09 -14.41
C VAL A 125 -2.62 -2.15 -15.16
N HIS A 126 -2.35 -2.29 -16.46
CA HIS A 126 -2.87 -3.40 -17.24
C HIS A 126 -2.02 -4.65 -17.00
N VAL A 127 -2.64 -5.71 -16.51
CA VAL A 127 -2.05 -7.05 -16.44
C VAL A 127 -2.64 -7.85 -17.58
N ALA A 128 -1.79 -8.37 -18.47
CA ALA A 128 -2.22 -9.12 -19.65
C ALA A 128 -2.23 -10.64 -19.42
N ASP A 129 -1.34 -11.13 -18.56
CA ASP A 129 -1.14 -12.56 -18.32
C ASP A 129 -1.50 -12.94 -16.88
N PRO A 130 -2.15 -14.09 -16.66
CA PRO A 130 -2.69 -14.98 -17.69
C PRO A 130 -3.96 -14.39 -18.35
N PRO A 131 -4.33 -14.78 -19.57
CA PRO A 131 -5.44 -14.17 -20.32
C PRO A 131 -6.78 -14.14 -19.58
N GLU A 132 -7.07 -15.15 -18.75
CA GLU A 132 -8.27 -15.20 -17.90
C GLU A 132 -8.28 -14.16 -16.77
N ALA A 133 -7.13 -13.59 -16.45
CA ALA A 133 -6.96 -12.50 -15.50
C ALA A 133 -6.57 -11.19 -16.18
N ALA A 134 -6.66 -11.10 -17.51
CA ALA A 134 -6.37 -9.87 -18.23
C ALA A 134 -7.32 -8.74 -17.78
N GLY A 135 -6.77 -7.57 -17.44
CA GLY A 135 -7.57 -6.47 -16.92
C GLY A 135 -6.76 -5.27 -16.45
N CYS A 136 -7.46 -4.21 -16.09
CA CYS A 136 -6.85 -3.05 -15.44
C CYS A 136 -7.00 -3.19 -13.92
N TYR A 137 -5.91 -2.94 -13.21
CA TYR A 137 -5.79 -3.18 -11.78
C TYR A 137 -5.33 -1.94 -11.05
N VAL A 138 -5.81 -1.81 -9.82
CA VAL A 138 -5.31 -0.87 -8.81
C VAL A 138 -4.89 -1.67 -7.58
N ASP A 139 -4.32 -0.96 -6.61
CA ASP A 139 -3.83 -1.49 -5.34
C ASP A 139 -4.80 -2.52 -4.71
N GLY A 140 -4.23 -3.60 -4.21
CA GLY A 140 -4.94 -4.62 -3.44
C GLY A 140 -5.54 -4.04 -2.16
N GLY A 141 -4.94 -2.98 -1.61
CA GLY A 141 -5.35 -2.30 -0.39
C GLY A 141 -6.73 -1.66 -0.42
N VAL A 142 -7.22 -1.32 -1.61
CA VAL A 142 -8.56 -0.73 -1.83
C VAL A 142 -9.69 -1.64 -1.34
N ARG A 143 -9.47 -2.97 -1.30
CA ARG A 143 -10.44 -3.95 -0.77
C ARG A 143 -9.85 -4.97 0.19
N MET A 144 -8.53 -5.13 0.18
CA MET A 144 -7.76 -6.05 1.01
C MET A 144 -6.44 -5.39 1.42
N ASN A 145 -6.49 -4.49 2.41
CA ASN A 145 -5.29 -3.82 2.91
C ASN A 145 -4.34 -4.73 3.68
N ALA A 146 -4.84 -5.88 4.16
CA ALA A 146 -3.98 -6.96 4.59
C ALA A 146 -4.55 -8.28 4.10
N PRO A 147 -3.82 -9.01 3.24
CA PRO A 147 -4.24 -10.34 2.83
C PRO A 147 -4.03 -11.34 3.99
N LEU A 148 -4.36 -11.00 5.24
CA LEU A 148 -4.24 -11.90 6.39
C LEU A 148 -5.12 -13.12 6.19
N GLY A 149 -6.33 -12.93 5.66
CA GLY A 149 -7.18 -14.04 5.24
C GLY A 149 -6.50 -14.93 4.19
N ALA A 150 -5.76 -14.35 3.23
CA ALA A 150 -5.02 -15.10 2.24
C ALA A 150 -3.83 -15.86 2.84
N ALA A 151 -3.05 -15.21 3.70
CA ALA A 151 -1.92 -15.83 4.40
C ALA A 151 -2.39 -16.98 5.31
N LEU A 152 -3.45 -16.77 6.09
CA LEU A 152 -4.05 -17.80 6.94
C LEU A 152 -4.65 -18.95 6.13
N ALA A 153 -5.13 -18.68 4.92
CA ALA A 153 -5.63 -19.72 4.04
C ALA A 153 -4.53 -20.62 3.46
N MET A 154 -3.26 -20.23 3.55
CA MET A 154 -2.11 -21.07 3.18
C MET A 154 -1.76 -22.13 4.24
N ASP A 155 -2.53 -22.25 5.32
CA ASP A 155 -2.32 -23.24 6.40
C ASP A 155 -0.98 -23.05 7.15
N VAL A 156 -0.70 -21.80 7.52
CA VAL A 156 0.56 -21.44 8.20
C VAL A 156 0.54 -21.78 9.69
N GLU A 157 1.67 -22.28 10.19
CA GLU A 157 1.85 -22.53 11.64
C GLU A 157 2.05 -21.26 12.45
N ARG A 158 2.61 -20.22 11.82
CA ARG A 158 2.96 -18.94 12.43
C ARG A 158 2.85 -17.83 11.40
N LEU A 159 2.50 -16.63 11.86
CA LEU A 159 2.28 -15.48 10.98
C LEU A 159 3.13 -14.28 11.40
N VAL A 160 3.96 -13.75 10.49
CA VAL A 160 4.64 -12.46 10.69
C VAL A 160 3.93 -11.41 9.85
N VAL A 161 3.50 -10.32 10.49
CA VAL A 161 2.81 -9.22 9.84
C VAL A 161 3.69 -7.98 9.92
N VAL A 162 3.99 -7.39 8.75
CA VAL A 162 4.75 -6.14 8.64
C VAL A 162 3.81 -5.07 8.11
N SER A 163 3.56 -4.04 8.91
CA SER A 163 2.68 -2.93 8.58
C SER A 163 3.47 -1.67 8.27
N GLY A 164 3.00 -0.91 7.28
CA GLY A 164 3.45 0.46 7.01
C GLY A 164 2.76 1.53 7.88
N HIS A 165 1.84 1.15 8.76
CA HIS A 165 1.09 2.07 9.63
C HIS A 165 0.85 1.45 11.01
N SER A 166 0.53 2.28 12.00
CA SER A 166 0.10 1.81 13.31
C SER A 166 -1.19 1.00 13.21
N VAL A 167 -1.22 -0.13 13.90
CA VAL A 167 -2.40 -1.00 14.03
C VAL A 167 -3.26 -0.58 15.24
N GLU A 168 -2.69 0.19 16.16
CA GLU A 168 -3.44 0.73 17.30
C GLU A 168 -4.15 2.02 16.90
N PRO A 169 -5.45 2.19 17.25
CA PRO A 169 -6.17 3.42 17.00
C PRO A 169 -5.54 4.54 17.82
N PRO A 170 -5.17 5.68 17.19
CA PRO A 170 -4.58 6.77 17.93
C PRO A 170 -5.57 7.43 18.89
N PRO A 171 -5.07 8.04 19.98
CA PRO A 171 -5.91 8.90 20.81
C PRO A 171 -6.40 10.09 19.96
N VAL A 172 -7.72 10.35 19.99
CA VAL A 172 -8.31 11.49 19.28
C VAL A 172 -8.00 12.78 20.06
N PRO A 173 -7.19 13.70 19.52
CA PRO A 173 -6.92 14.96 20.20
C PRO A 173 -8.19 15.82 20.26
N PRO A 174 -8.42 16.60 21.34
CA PRO A 174 -9.55 17.50 21.44
C PRO A 174 -9.41 18.70 20.49
N GLY A 175 -10.49 19.06 19.81
CA GLY A 175 -10.56 20.25 18.93
C GLY A 175 -11.20 19.94 17.57
N PRO A 176 -11.64 20.97 16.81
CA PRO A 176 -12.16 20.77 15.46
C PRO A 176 -11.03 20.33 14.51
N PRO A 177 -11.27 19.38 13.58
CA PRO A 177 -10.28 19.02 12.57
C PRO A 177 -10.06 20.20 11.61
N ASP A 178 -8.83 20.39 11.17
CA ASP A 178 -8.54 21.25 10.03
C ASP A 178 -8.80 20.50 8.71
N ILE A 179 -8.77 21.24 7.59
CA ILE A 179 -9.01 20.67 6.26
C ILE A 179 -7.95 19.62 5.90
N ALA A 180 -6.72 19.80 6.36
CA ALA A 180 -5.62 18.86 6.12
C ALA A 180 -5.85 17.53 6.84
N ALA A 181 -6.32 17.57 8.08
CA ALA A 181 -6.69 16.39 8.87
C ALA A 181 -7.89 15.67 8.24
N ALA A 182 -8.91 16.40 7.79
CA ALA A 182 -10.05 15.80 7.09
C ALA A 182 -9.63 15.12 5.76
N ALA A 183 -8.73 15.76 5.01
CA ALA A 183 -8.17 15.19 3.78
C ALA A 183 -7.30 13.96 4.07
N ALA A 184 -6.43 14.02 5.08
CA ALA A 184 -5.59 12.91 5.51
C ALA A 184 -6.43 11.71 5.98
N VAL A 185 -7.51 11.95 6.75
CA VAL A 185 -8.47 10.90 7.14
C VAL A 185 -9.15 10.29 5.92
N SER A 186 -9.54 11.10 4.94
CA SER A 186 -10.16 10.60 3.71
C SER A 186 -9.20 9.74 2.89
N VAL A 187 -7.95 10.19 2.74
CA VAL A 187 -6.89 9.43 2.08
C VAL A 187 -6.61 8.14 2.86
N ARG A 188 -6.45 8.21 4.18
CA ARG A 188 -6.29 7.03 5.03
C ARG A 188 -7.48 6.08 4.90
N ALA A 189 -8.72 6.55 4.87
CA ALA A 189 -9.88 5.67 4.69
C ALA A 189 -9.91 4.97 3.32
N VAL A 190 -9.38 5.61 2.27
CA VAL A 190 -9.24 5.00 0.93
C VAL A 190 -8.05 4.04 0.86
N LEU A 191 -6.96 4.34 1.57
CA LEU A 191 -5.72 3.55 1.55
C LEU A 191 -5.66 2.46 2.64
N ALA A 192 -6.38 2.65 3.73
CA ALA A 192 -6.16 1.93 4.97
C ALA A 192 -7.31 2.04 5.96
N ASP A 193 -8.20 1.06 5.93
CA ASP A 193 -8.84 0.59 7.17
C ASP A 193 -9.34 -0.86 7.06
N ALA A 194 -8.42 -1.82 7.09
CA ALA A 194 -8.77 -3.25 7.15
C ALA A 194 -7.76 -4.11 7.95
N LEU A 195 -6.48 -3.73 8.01
CA LEU A 195 -5.45 -4.51 8.71
C LEU A 195 -5.70 -4.61 10.23
N GLY A 196 -6.06 -3.49 10.88
CA GLY A 196 -6.35 -3.45 12.32
C GLY A 196 -7.52 -4.34 12.71
N ASP A 197 -8.62 -4.26 11.95
CA ASP A 197 -9.80 -5.09 12.16
C ASP A 197 -9.51 -6.58 11.96
N ASP A 198 -8.73 -6.92 10.93
CA ASP A 198 -8.34 -8.31 10.66
C ASP A 198 -7.44 -8.89 11.74
N LEU A 199 -6.47 -8.13 12.26
CA LEU A 199 -5.62 -8.57 13.38
C LEU A 199 -6.43 -8.73 14.67
N GLN A 200 -7.33 -7.79 14.96
CA GLN A 200 -8.22 -7.91 16.12
C GLN A 200 -9.13 -9.12 15.99
N SER A 201 -9.63 -9.42 14.78
CA SER A 201 -10.40 -10.62 14.46
C SER A 201 -9.59 -11.89 14.68
N LEU A 202 -8.34 -11.94 14.20
CA LEU A 202 -7.43 -13.07 14.40
C LEU A 202 -7.14 -13.30 15.89
N HIS A 203 -6.79 -12.25 16.62
CA HIS A 203 -6.56 -12.32 18.06
C HIS A 203 -7.81 -12.81 18.81
N ARG A 204 -9.00 -12.32 18.45
CA ARG A 204 -10.28 -12.83 18.99
C ARG A 204 -10.49 -14.31 18.73
N LYS A 205 -10.19 -14.78 17.52
CA LYS A 205 -10.32 -16.19 17.13
C LYS A 205 -9.37 -17.07 17.95
N ASN A 206 -8.12 -16.64 18.06
CA ASN A 206 -7.10 -17.33 18.83
C ASN A 206 -7.47 -17.45 20.33
N ILE A 207 -7.94 -16.36 20.96
CA ILE A 207 -8.39 -16.38 22.36
C ILE A 207 -9.58 -17.32 22.56
N ARG A 208 -10.51 -17.35 21.59
CA ARG A 208 -11.75 -18.14 21.70
C ARG A 208 -11.58 -19.61 21.33
N GLY A 209 -10.43 -20.02 20.81
CA GLY A 209 -10.16 -21.41 20.38
C GLY A 209 -11.08 -21.89 19.24
N TYR A 210 -11.69 -20.97 18.49
CA TYR A 210 -12.43 -21.31 17.28
C TYR A 210 -11.38 -21.53 16.18
N HIS A 211 -10.99 -22.80 15.96
CA HIS A 211 -9.89 -23.29 15.10
C HIS A 211 -8.50 -23.34 15.76
N GLU A 212 -7.56 -23.96 15.05
CA GLU A 212 -6.14 -24.03 15.40
C GLU A 212 -5.57 -22.62 15.56
N THR A 213 -5.02 -22.34 16.75
CA THR A 213 -4.42 -21.05 17.08
C THR A 213 -3.20 -20.81 16.19
N VAL A 214 -3.18 -19.70 15.46
CA VAL A 214 -2.01 -19.27 14.68
C VAL A 214 -1.32 -18.13 15.42
N PRO A 215 -0.19 -18.38 16.12
CA PRO A 215 0.56 -17.32 16.76
C PRO A 215 1.06 -16.32 15.73
N TYR A 216 1.06 -15.04 16.08
CA TYR A 216 1.51 -13.98 15.17
C TYR A 216 2.49 -13.03 15.83
N LEU A 217 3.33 -12.40 14.99
CA LEU A 217 4.26 -11.35 15.38
C LEU A 217 3.98 -10.12 14.52
N LEU A 218 3.72 -8.99 15.18
CA LEU A 218 3.40 -7.73 14.51
C LEU A 218 4.62 -6.80 14.55
N VAL A 219 5.08 -6.39 13.36
CA VAL A 219 6.04 -5.32 13.16
C VAL A 219 5.29 -4.13 12.59
N ALA A 220 5.11 -3.09 13.39
CA ALA A 220 4.42 -1.87 12.98
C ALA A 220 5.12 -0.64 13.61
N PRO A 221 5.17 0.49 12.91
CA PRO A 221 5.63 1.74 13.49
C PRO A 221 4.63 2.26 14.52
N ARG A 222 5.05 3.22 15.34
CA ARG A 222 4.13 3.98 16.20
C ARG A 222 3.24 4.88 15.34
N ASP A 223 2.06 5.22 15.85
CA ASP A 223 1.18 6.15 15.14
C ASP A 223 1.86 7.51 14.91
N GLY A 224 1.73 8.06 13.71
CA GLY A 224 2.36 9.31 13.29
C GLY A 224 3.88 9.26 13.06
N GLU A 225 4.57 8.18 13.42
CA GLU A 225 6.04 8.14 13.35
C GLU A 225 6.57 8.28 11.92
N LEU A 226 5.92 7.69 10.93
CA LEU A 226 6.33 7.83 9.53
C LEU A 226 6.07 9.25 8.98
N ALA A 227 5.04 9.93 9.48
CA ALA A 227 4.73 11.32 9.16
C ALA A 227 5.77 12.27 9.76
N GLU A 228 6.12 12.08 11.03
CA GLU A 228 7.20 12.82 11.70
C GLU A 228 8.52 12.66 10.94
N LEU A 229 8.88 11.41 10.61
CA LEU A 229 10.08 11.11 9.82
C LEU A 229 10.05 11.79 8.45
N ALA A 230 8.89 11.86 7.80
CA ALA A 230 8.74 12.53 6.51
C ALA A 230 8.96 14.04 6.63
N ALA A 231 8.31 14.68 7.61
CA ALA A 231 8.44 16.11 7.88
C ALA A 231 9.89 16.51 8.19
N GLU A 232 10.58 15.75 9.04
CA GLU A 232 11.98 16.00 9.39
C GLU A 232 12.95 15.81 8.23
N SER A 233 12.67 14.84 7.36
CA SER A 233 13.54 14.46 6.25
C SER A 233 13.30 15.30 5.01
N PHE A 234 12.12 15.94 4.91
CA PHE A 234 11.72 16.67 3.72
C PHE A 234 12.64 17.86 3.45
N ARG A 235 13.24 17.86 2.27
CA ARG A 235 13.97 18.99 1.73
C ARG A 235 13.28 19.42 0.43
N PRO A 236 12.65 20.61 0.38
CA PRO A 236 11.99 21.10 -0.83
C PRO A 236 13.03 21.62 -1.83
N SER A 237 13.88 20.73 -2.34
CA SER A 237 14.94 21.04 -3.29
C SER A 237 14.85 20.14 -4.52
N GLY A 238 15.36 20.66 -5.65
CA GLY A 238 15.27 19.98 -6.94
C GLY A 238 13.84 19.55 -7.24
N PRO A 239 13.59 18.35 -7.78
CA PRO A 239 12.26 17.89 -8.18
C PRO A 239 11.18 17.87 -7.07
N TYR A 240 11.55 17.91 -5.80
CA TYR A 240 10.61 17.86 -4.67
C TYR A 240 10.05 19.23 -4.27
N TRP A 241 10.47 20.32 -4.96
CA TRP A 241 9.95 21.67 -4.69
C TRP A 241 8.42 21.75 -4.92
N THR A 242 7.90 21.00 -5.89
CA THR A 242 6.48 20.98 -6.26
C THR A 242 5.62 20.35 -5.18
N ILE A 243 6.13 19.33 -4.48
CA ILE A 243 5.46 18.71 -3.32
C ILE A 243 5.26 19.74 -2.21
N GLY A 244 6.29 20.55 -1.95
CA GLY A 244 6.20 21.66 -1.01
C GLY A 244 5.03 22.56 -1.37
N LYS A 245 5.01 23.09 -2.60
CA LYS A 245 3.93 24.00 -3.03
C LYS A 245 2.54 23.37 -3.08
N LEU A 246 2.43 22.07 -3.32
CA LEU A 246 1.15 21.36 -3.29
C LEU A 246 0.60 21.25 -1.87
N LEU A 247 1.48 21.05 -0.89
CA LEU A 247 1.11 20.84 0.51
C LEU A 247 1.11 22.12 1.35
N ASP A 248 1.85 23.16 0.97
CA ASP A 248 1.93 24.44 1.69
C ASP A 248 0.55 25.08 1.97
N PRO A 249 -0.44 25.05 1.04
CA PRO A 249 -1.79 25.57 1.30
C PRO A 249 -2.57 24.80 2.37
N LEU A 250 -2.16 23.55 2.67
CA LEU A 250 -2.75 22.73 3.73
C LEU A 250 -2.23 23.12 5.13
N GLY A 251 -1.34 24.11 5.21
CA GLY A 251 -0.77 24.60 6.46
C GLY A 251 0.37 23.73 6.97
N SER A 252 0.61 23.77 8.28
CA SER A 252 1.61 22.93 8.95
C SER A 252 0.92 22.12 10.04
N GLY A 253 1.13 20.81 10.08
CA GLY A 253 0.53 19.94 11.08
C GLY A 253 0.50 18.47 10.67
N ALA A 254 0.07 17.62 11.61
CA ALA A 254 0.10 16.16 11.47
C ALA A 254 -0.60 15.65 10.20
N GLY A 255 -1.74 16.26 9.81
CA GLY A 255 -2.45 15.87 8.58
C GLY A 255 -1.65 16.12 7.30
N ARG A 256 -0.90 17.23 7.22
CA ARG A 256 0.02 17.48 6.10
C ARG A 256 1.16 16.48 6.10
N ASP A 257 1.74 16.21 7.25
CA ASP A 257 2.92 15.36 7.38
C ASP A 257 2.58 13.90 7.03
N GLU A 258 1.35 13.47 7.35
CA GLU A 258 0.78 12.19 6.91
C GLU A 258 0.70 12.11 5.37
N LEU A 259 0.12 13.13 4.73
CA LEU A 259 0.04 13.20 3.27
C LEU A 259 1.42 13.24 2.62
N LEU A 260 2.38 13.94 3.23
CA LEU A 260 3.76 13.99 2.79
C LEU A 260 4.41 12.60 2.85
N SER A 261 4.18 11.84 3.93
CA SER A 261 4.74 10.50 4.12
C SER A 261 4.38 9.53 2.99
N LEU A 262 3.17 9.66 2.42
CA LEU A 262 2.66 8.83 1.34
C LEU A 262 3.34 9.07 -0.01
N ILE A 263 3.82 10.30 -0.25
CA ILE A 263 4.35 10.71 -1.55
C ILE A 263 5.84 11.08 -1.50
N LEU A 264 6.49 11.02 -0.33
CA LEU A 264 7.87 11.42 -0.20
C LEU A 264 8.82 10.29 -0.65
N PHE A 265 9.25 10.31 -1.91
CA PHE A 265 10.22 9.34 -2.42
C PHE A 265 11.69 9.78 -2.25
N GLN A 266 12.03 10.52 -1.19
CA GLN A 266 13.43 10.95 -0.96
C GLN A 266 14.29 9.82 -0.38
N HIS A 267 15.52 9.68 -0.89
CA HIS A 267 16.45 8.64 -0.45
C HIS A 267 16.69 8.65 1.07
N GLU A 268 16.84 9.84 1.67
CA GLU A 268 17.06 9.95 3.11
C GLU A 268 15.84 9.50 3.91
N TYR A 269 14.63 9.84 3.46
CA TYR A 269 13.41 9.35 4.09
C TYR A 269 13.27 7.83 3.98
N ALA A 270 13.49 7.25 2.80
CA ALA A 270 13.47 5.80 2.61
C ALA A 270 14.49 5.08 3.50
N ARG A 271 15.71 5.62 3.65
CA ARG A 271 16.74 5.09 4.55
C ARG A 271 16.28 5.08 6.01
N ARG A 272 15.64 6.16 6.47
CA ARG A 272 15.13 6.28 7.83
C ARG A 272 13.95 5.34 8.09
N GLN A 273 13.05 5.14 7.12
CA GLN A 273 11.97 4.16 7.22
C GLN A 273 12.52 2.73 7.41
N VAL A 274 13.59 2.36 6.69
CA VAL A 274 14.23 1.04 6.84
C VAL A 274 14.80 0.87 8.26
N GLU A 275 15.40 1.91 8.84
CA GLU A 275 15.91 1.82 10.22
C GLU A 275 14.78 1.74 11.25
N CYS A 276 13.68 2.48 11.04
CA CYS A 276 12.46 2.34 11.83
C CYS A 276 11.96 0.89 11.81
N GLY A 277 11.77 0.31 10.62
CA GLY A 277 11.32 -1.08 10.48
C GLY A 277 12.27 -2.11 11.12
N ARG A 278 13.59 -1.88 11.05
CA ARG A 278 14.58 -2.75 11.74
C ARG A 278 14.45 -2.66 13.26
N ARG A 279 14.29 -1.46 13.81
CA ARG A 279 14.05 -1.28 15.24
C ARG A 279 12.76 -1.98 15.65
N ASP A 280 11.67 -1.78 14.92
CA ASP A 280 10.36 -2.34 15.26
C ASP A 280 10.37 -3.87 15.17
N ALA A 281 11.09 -4.44 14.18
CA ALA A 281 11.31 -5.87 14.08
C ALA A 281 12.07 -6.44 15.27
N ARG A 282 13.14 -5.77 15.75
CA ARG A 282 13.88 -6.19 16.95
C ARG A 282 13.00 -6.14 18.20
N THR A 283 12.19 -5.09 18.34
CA THR A 283 11.25 -4.95 19.46
C THR A 283 10.22 -6.07 19.45
N ALA A 284 9.61 -6.34 18.29
CA ALA A 284 8.61 -7.41 18.15
C ALA A 284 9.21 -8.80 18.44
N LEU A 285 10.43 -9.08 17.95
CA LEU A 285 11.14 -10.32 18.25
C LEU A 285 11.45 -10.48 19.74
N ALA A 286 11.78 -9.38 20.44
CA ALA A 286 12.03 -9.40 21.87
C ALA A 286 10.73 -9.56 22.70
N ALA A 287 9.61 -9.00 22.23
CA ALA A 287 8.30 -9.16 22.86
C ALA A 287 7.73 -10.58 22.71
N GLY A 288 8.10 -11.27 21.62
CA GLY A 288 7.71 -12.65 21.36
C GLY A 288 6.39 -12.78 20.58
N TRP A 289 5.94 -14.02 20.42
CA TRP A 289 4.74 -14.35 19.64
C TRP A 289 3.46 -14.09 20.44
N MET A 290 2.53 -13.38 19.82
CA MET A 290 1.17 -13.17 20.32
C MET A 290 0.32 -14.41 20.04
N ARG A 291 -0.55 -14.78 20.99
CA ARG A 291 -1.58 -15.80 20.82
C ARG A 291 -2.93 -15.08 20.77
#